data_AF-A0A447MTE1-F1
#
_entry.id   AF-A0A447MTE1-F1
#
_cell.length_a   1.000
_cell.length_b   1.000
_cell.length_c   1.000
_cell.angle_alpha   90.00
_cell.angle_beta   90.00
_cell.angle_gamma   90.00
#
_symmetry.space_group_name_H-M   'P 1'
#
loop_
_entity.id
_entity.type
_entity.pdbx_description
1 polymer ?
#
loop_
_entity_poly.entity_id
_entity_poly.type
_entity_poly.pdbx_seq_one_letter_code
_entity_poly.pdbx_strand_id
1 'polypeptide(L)'
;MDWTFFAGSQRISALLKCVLLRHMGEFIGVQETRYLMNAMEKNYSELVKELQRQLPINKIAETLQRLVSERVSIRDLRLIFGTLIDWAPREKDVLMLTEYVRIALRRHILRRLNPEGKPLPIFADRRRY
;
A
#
# COMPACT_ATOMS: atom_id res chain seq x y z
N MET A 1 -19.34 -0.52 -16.87
CA MET A 1 -18.39 0.50 -17.32
C MET A 1 -18.24 0.24 -18.81
N ASP A 2 -18.89 1.06 -19.63
CA ASP A 2 -19.12 0.75 -21.04
C ASP A 2 -17.84 1.00 -21.84
N TRP A 3 -17.27 -0.07 -22.38
CA TRP A 3 -15.98 -0.07 -23.09
C TRP A 3 -16.03 0.60 -24.47
N THR A 4 -17.18 1.17 -24.85
CA THR A 4 -17.44 1.82 -26.13
C THR A 4 -16.88 3.25 -26.22
N PHE A 5 -16.42 3.83 -25.11
CA PHE A 5 -15.94 5.23 -25.05
C PHE A 5 -14.44 5.43 -25.30
N PHE A 6 -13.61 4.37 -25.31
CA PHE A 6 -12.16 4.50 -25.47
C PHE A 6 -11.69 4.08 -26.87
N ALA A 7 -11.12 5.01 -27.65
CA ALA A 7 -10.56 4.74 -28.97
C ALA A 7 -9.08 4.31 -28.90
N GLY A 8 -8.69 3.35 -29.77
CA GLY A 8 -7.29 3.00 -30.05
C GLY A 8 -6.42 2.70 -28.82
N SER A 9 -5.36 3.48 -28.65
CA SER A 9 -4.35 3.32 -27.58
C SER A 9 -4.94 3.42 -26.17
N GLN A 10 -5.99 4.21 -25.96
CA GLN A 10 -6.62 4.34 -24.64
C GLN A 10 -7.30 3.06 -24.18
N ARG A 11 -7.85 2.28 -25.13
CA ARG A 11 -8.44 0.96 -24.85
C ARG A 11 -7.36 -0.04 -24.44
N ILE A 12 -6.20 0.00 -25.08
CA ILE A 12 -5.04 -0.83 -24.72
C ILE A 12 -4.54 -0.48 -23.31
N SER A 13 -4.39 0.80 -22.99
CA SER A 13 -3.99 1.24 -21.64
C SER A 13 -5.00 0.81 -20.57
N ALA A 14 -6.31 0.90 -20.86
CA ALA A 14 -7.35 0.47 -19.94
C ALA A 14 -7.32 -1.06 -19.70
N LEU A 15 -7.17 -1.85 -20.77
CA LEU A 15 -7.05 -3.31 -20.69
C LEU A 15 -5.78 -3.72 -19.94
N LEU A 16 -4.64 -3.09 -20.26
CA LEU A 16 -3.37 -3.33 -19.56
C LEU A 16 -3.50 -3.01 -18.07
N LYS A 17 -4.12 -1.88 -17.73
CA LYS A 17 -4.39 -1.52 -16.33
C LYS A 17 -5.25 -2.55 -15.63
N CYS A 18 -6.28 -3.10 -16.30
CA CYS A 18 -7.10 -4.18 -15.75
C CYS A 18 -6.33 -5.48 -15.52
N VAL A 19 -5.47 -5.88 -16.44
CA VAL A 19 -4.62 -7.08 -16.30
C VAL A 19 -3.60 -6.88 -15.18
N LEU A 20 -2.93 -5.72 -15.15
CA LEU A 20 -2.00 -5.37 -14.07
C LEU A 20 -2.71 -5.38 -12.71
N LEU A 21 -3.90 -4.77 -12.60
CA LEU A 21 -4.71 -4.78 -11.37
C LEU A 21 -5.15 -6.19 -10.95
N ARG A 22 -5.30 -7.10 -11.92
CA ARG A 22 -5.71 -8.50 -11.67
C ARG A 22 -4.55 -9.37 -11.17
N HIS A 23 -3.33 -9.11 -11.65
CA HIS A 23 -2.12 -9.86 -11.28
C HIS A 23 -1.20 -9.07 -10.33
N MET A 24 -1.70 -7.99 -9.74
CA MET A 24 -0.91 -7.00 -9.02
C MET A 24 -0.12 -7.58 -7.83
N GLY A 25 -0.66 -8.61 -7.18
CA GLY A 25 0.04 -9.35 -6.12
C GLY A 25 1.22 -10.19 -6.64
N GLU A 26 1.23 -10.62 -7.89
CA GLU A 26 2.33 -11.39 -8.48
C GLU A 26 3.51 -10.49 -8.91
N PHE A 27 3.26 -9.19 -9.08
CA PHE A 27 4.29 -8.21 -9.47
C PHE A 27 5.15 -7.69 -8.32
N ILE A 28 4.78 -7.94 -7.06
CA ILE A 28 5.57 -7.51 -5.90
C ILE A 28 6.25 -8.74 -5.29
N GLY A 29 7.54 -8.90 -5.60
CA GLY A 29 8.42 -9.87 -4.98
C GLY A 29 9.55 -9.21 -4.20
N VAL A 30 10.54 -10.03 -3.84
CA VAL A 30 11.73 -9.60 -3.10
C VAL A 30 12.57 -8.60 -3.92
N GLN A 31 12.66 -8.77 -5.24
CA GLN A 31 13.45 -7.90 -6.10
C GLN A 31 12.83 -6.50 -6.21
N GLU A 32 11.52 -6.43 -6.43
CA GLU A 32 10.79 -5.16 -6.51
C GLU A 32 10.80 -4.45 -5.16
N THR A 33 10.63 -5.21 -4.07
CA THR A 33 10.76 -4.66 -2.71
C THR A 33 12.13 -4.05 -2.49
N ARG A 34 13.21 -4.74 -2.91
CA ARG A 34 14.58 -4.22 -2.83
C ARG A 34 14.74 -2.95 -3.66
N TYR A 35 14.21 -2.93 -4.88
CA TYR A 35 14.23 -1.76 -5.73
C TYR A 35 13.54 -0.56 -5.07
N LEU A 36 12.37 -0.76 -4.46
CA LEU A 36 11.64 0.28 -3.73
C LEU A 36 12.42 0.78 -2.50
N MET A 37 13.05 -0.12 -1.76
CA MET A 37 13.90 0.24 -0.61
C MET A 37 15.11 1.08 -1.06
N ASN A 38 15.80 0.67 -2.13
CA ASN A 38 16.94 1.42 -2.67
C ASN A 38 16.52 2.80 -3.20
N ALA A 39 15.34 2.91 -3.82
CA ALA A 39 14.80 4.19 -4.25
C ALA A 39 14.51 5.12 -3.06
N MET A 40 14.00 4.56 -1.96
CA MET A 40 13.75 5.29 -0.72
C MET A 40 15.04 5.71 -0.01
N GLU A 41 16.11 4.93 -0.12
CA GLU A 41 17.39 5.17 0.56
C GLU A 41 18.01 6.53 0.18
N LYS A 42 17.77 7.01 -1.04
CA LYS A 42 18.23 8.34 -1.50
C LYS A 42 17.76 9.50 -0.60
N ASN A 43 16.54 9.40 -0.08
CA ASN A 43 15.88 10.47 0.69
C ASN A 43 15.66 10.08 2.16
N TYR A 44 15.62 8.78 2.46
CA TYR A 44 15.23 8.22 3.76
C TYR A 44 16.15 7.06 4.17
N SER A 45 17.47 7.23 4.01
CA SER A 45 18.47 6.17 4.29
C SER A 45 18.36 5.57 5.69
N GLU A 46 18.20 6.40 6.72
CA GLU A 46 18.09 5.94 8.10
C GLU A 46 16.82 5.12 8.35
N LEU A 47 15.70 5.48 7.70
CA LEU A 47 14.47 4.71 7.75
C LEU A 47 14.66 3.32 7.15
N VAL A 48 15.31 3.24 5.98
CA VAL A 48 15.54 1.98 5.27
C VAL A 48 16.47 1.07 6.06
N LYS A 49 17.57 1.60 6.60
CA LYS A 49 18.51 0.84 7.43
C LYS A 49 17.85 0.31 8.70
N GLU A 50 17.04 1.12 9.37
CA GLU A 50 16.35 0.68 10.58
C GLU A 50 15.34 -0.42 10.25
N LEU A 51 14.57 -0.29 9.18
CA LEU A 51 13.66 -1.33 8.72
C LEU A 51 14.40 -2.66 8.44
N GLN A 52 15.56 -2.60 7.77
CA GLN A 52 16.39 -3.78 7.48
C GLN A 52 16.90 -4.48 8.73
N ARG A 53 17.12 -3.76 9.83
CA ARG A 53 17.52 -4.34 11.13
C ARG A 53 16.37 -5.07 11.81
N GLN A 54 15.14 -4.57 11.64
CA GLN A 54 13.96 -5.06 12.35
C GLN A 54 13.29 -6.25 11.65
N LEU A 55 13.30 -6.28 10.31
CA LEU A 55 12.59 -7.26 9.50
C LEU A 55 13.43 -7.77 8.32
N PRO A 56 13.40 -9.09 8.04
CA PRO A 56 13.97 -9.62 6.80
C PRO A 56 13.16 -9.15 5.59
N ILE A 57 13.84 -8.94 4.47
CA ILE A 57 13.22 -8.44 3.23
C ILE A 57 12.02 -9.28 2.76
N ASN A 58 12.04 -10.59 3.02
CA ASN A 58 10.93 -11.49 2.66
C ASN A 58 9.62 -11.10 3.37
N LYS A 59 9.68 -10.72 4.65
CA LYS A 59 8.48 -10.28 5.40
C LYS A 59 7.97 -8.92 4.92
N ILE A 60 8.89 -8.03 4.55
CA ILE A 60 8.54 -6.73 3.98
C ILE A 60 7.84 -6.94 2.63
N ALA A 61 8.41 -7.80 1.77
CA ALA A 61 7.85 -8.13 0.47
C ALA A 61 6.45 -8.76 0.61
N GLU A 62 6.29 -9.74 1.50
CA GLU A 62 5.00 -10.39 1.75
C GLU A 62 3.95 -9.40 2.29
N THR A 63 4.36 -8.44 3.13
CA THR A 63 3.46 -7.37 3.60
C THR A 63 3.00 -6.47 2.44
N LEU A 64 3.95 -5.99 1.61
CA LEU A 64 3.62 -5.15 0.45
C LEU A 64 2.75 -5.91 -0.56
N GLN A 65 3.04 -7.19 -0.78
CA GLN A 65 2.29 -8.08 -1.64
C GLN A 65 0.83 -8.23 -1.17
N ARG A 66 0.61 -8.44 0.13
CA ARG A 66 -0.75 -8.48 0.72
C ARG A 66 -1.50 -7.18 0.51
N LEU A 67 -0.87 -6.04 0.82
CA LEU A 67 -1.47 -4.71 0.63
C LEU A 67 -1.93 -4.51 -0.82
N VAL A 68 -1.06 -4.82 -1.78
CA VAL A 68 -1.38 -4.67 -3.20
C VAL A 68 -2.46 -5.67 -3.66
N SER A 69 -2.44 -6.90 -3.14
CA SER A 69 -3.47 -7.91 -3.43
C SER A 69 -4.86 -7.48 -2.94
N GLU A 70 -4.92 -6.74 -1.84
CA GLU A 70 -6.14 -6.13 -1.31
C GLU A 70 -6.48 -4.77 -1.95
N ARG A 71 -5.77 -4.39 -3.02
CA ARG A 71 -5.91 -3.13 -3.74
C ARG A 71 -5.63 -1.89 -2.88
N VAL A 72 -4.83 -2.04 -1.82
CA VAL A 72 -4.33 -0.93 -1.00
C VAL A 72 -3.14 -0.28 -1.70
N SER A 73 -3.15 1.05 -1.79
CA SER A 73 -2.07 1.77 -2.45
C SER A 73 -0.80 1.79 -1.59
N ILE A 74 0.32 1.34 -2.16
CA ILE A 74 1.65 1.34 -1.52
C ILE A 74 2.51 2.57 -1.88
N ARG A 75 1.90 3.64 -2.42
CA ARG A 75 2.66 4.84 -2.85
C ARG A 75 3.32 5.59 -1.71
N ASP A 76 2.76 5.51 -0.50
CA ASP A 76 3.31 6.15 0.68
C ASP A 76 4.24 5.19 1.44
N LEU A 77 5.36 4.84 0.80
CA LEU A 77 6.35 3.91 1.36
C LEU A 77 6.96 4.43 2.66
N ARG A 78 7.06 5.75 2.84
CA ARG A 78 7.54 6.37 4.08
C ARG A 78 6.65 5.97 5.26
N LEU A 79 5.32 6.13 5.11
CA LEU A 79 4.38 5.75 6.16
C LEU A 79 4.37 4.24 6.40
N ILE A 80 4.42 3.44 5.33
CA ILE A 80 4.41 1.97 5.42
C ILE A 80 5.65 1.50 6.20
N PHE A 81 6.84 1.91 5.79
CA PHE A 81 8.10 1.51 6.44
C PHE A 81 8.20 2.03 7.87
N GLY A 82 7.75 3.27 8.14
CA GLY A 82 7.68 3.79 9.51
C GLY A 82 6.77 2.95 10.39
N THR A 83 5.57 2.61 9.91
CA THR A 83 4.63 1.76 10.66
C THR A 83 5.22 0.37 10.92
N LEU A 84 5.93 -0.21 9.94
CA LEU A 84 6.60 -1.49 10.12
C LEU A 84 7.69 -1.42 11.20
N ILE A 85 8.50 -0.36 11.22
CA ILE A 85 9.52 -0.17 12.27
C ILE A 85 8.88 -0.04 13.65
N ASP A 86 7.78 0.70 13.77
CA ASP A 86 7.10 0.91 15.05
C ASP A 86 6.56 -0.40 15.66
N TRP A 87 6.05 -1.30 14.80
CA TRP A 87 5.40 -2.53 15.24
C TRP A 87 6.29 -3.77 15.19
N ALA A 88 7.33 -3.81 14.36
CA ALA A 88 8.22 -4.96 14.21
C ALA A 88 8.89 -5.47 15.51
N PRO A 89 9.20 -4.64 16.52
CA PRO A 89 9.71 -5.13 17.80
C PRO A 89 8.69 -5.95 18.60
N ARG A 90 7.39 -5.65 18.43
CA ARG A 90 6.28 -6.24 19.20
C ARG A 90 5.58 -7.37 18.45
N GLU A 91 5.55 -7.27 17.12
CA GLU A 91 4.84 -8.18 16.25
C GLU A 91 5.75 -8.65 15.13
N LYS A 92 5.74 -9.96 14.88
CA LYS A 92 6.52 -10.60 13.81
C LYS A 92 5.62 -11.31 12.79
N ASP A 93 4.32 -11.46 13.07
CA ASP A 93 3.34 -12.01 12.15
C ASP A 93 3.04 -11.02 11.02
N VAL A 94 3.14 -11.48 9.77
CA VAL A 94 3.00 -10.64 8.59
C VAL A 94 1.56 -10.18 8.39
N LEU A 95 0.57 -10.99 8.76
CA LEU A 95 -0.84 -10.64 8.64
C LEU A 95 -1.18 -9.49 9.60
N MET A 96 -0.70 -9.56 10.84
CA MET A 96 -0.86 -8.48 11.80
C MET A 96 -0.12 -7.20 11.40
N LEU A 97 1.12 -7.30 10.93
CA LEU A 97 1.86 -6.14 10.40
C LEU A 97 1.11 -5.47 9.23
N THR A 98 0.51 -6.27 8.35
CA THR A 98 -0.32 -5.78 7.25
C THR A 98 -1.51 -4.98 7.76
N GLU A 99 -2.22 -5.46 8.79
CA GLU A 99 -3.35 -4.74 9.38
C GLU A 99 -2.93 -3.42 10.04
N TYR A 100 -1.81 -3.39 10.76
CA TYR A 100 -1.30 -2.14 11.33
C TYR A 100 -1.01 -1.10 10.24
N VAL A 101 -0.39 -1.53 9.14
CA VAL A 101 -0.11 -0.66 7.99
C VAL A 101 -1.41 -0.17 7.33
N ARG A 102 -2.42 -1.04 7.16
CA ARG A 102 -3.74 -0.65 6.62
C ARG A 102 -4.41 0.41 7.47
N ILE A 103 -4.39 0.24 8.79
CA ILE A 103 -4.96 1.21 9.74
C ILE A 103 -4.19 2.53 9.69
N ALA A 104 -2.85 2.50 9.59
CA ALA A 104 -2.01 3.69 9.46
C ALA A 104 -2.31 4.47 8.17
N LEU A 105 -2.39 3.78 7.03
CA LEU A 105 -2.72 4.37 5.72
C LEU A 105 -4.11 5.02 5.74
N ARG A 106 -5.13 4.34 6.31
CA ARG A 106 -6.47 4.91 6.46
C ARG A 106 -6.45 6.18 7.31
N ARG A 107 -5.78 6.15 8.46
CA ARG A 107 -5.65 7.33 9.35
C ARG A 107 -4.87 8.47 8.69
N HIS A 108 -3.86 8.18 7.88
CA HIS A 108 -3.09 9.21 7.20
C HIS A 108 -3.90 9.87 6.08
N ILE A 109 -4.62 9.09 5.26
CA ILE A 109 -5.51 9.62 4.24
C ILE A 109 -6.59 10.51 4.86
N LEU A 110 -7.24 10.04 5.94
CA LEU A 110 -8.26 10.82 6.65
C LEU A 110 -7.70 12.12 7.23
N ARG A 111 -6.50 12.09 7.85
CA ARG A 111 -5.83 13.29 8.37
C ARG A 111 -5.44 14.27 7.26
N ARG A 112 -5.01 13.78 6.10
CA ARG A 112 -4.66 14.63 4.96
C ARG A 112 -5.89 15.28 4.32
N LEU A 113 -7.00 14.55 4.25
CA LEU A 113 -8.27 15.05 3.68
C LEU A 113 -9.05 15.94 4.66
N ASN A 114 -8.83 15.78 5.96
CA ASN A 114 -9.52 16.51 6.99
C ASN A 114 -8.56 16.88 8.15
N PRO A 115 -7.67 17.86 7.92
CA PRO A 115 -6.72 18.31 8.93
C PRO A 115 -7.40 18.97 10.14
N GLU A 116 -8.63 19.46 9.99
CA GLU A 116 -9.39 20.14 11.07
C GLU A 116 -10.22 19.20 11.97
N GLY A 117 -10.18 17.87 11.76
CA GLY A 117 -10.85 16.91 12.63
C GLY A 117 -12.38 16.91 12.57
N LYS A 118 -13.00 17.63 11.62
CA LYS A 118 -14.46 17.63 11.43
C LYS A 118 -14.93 16.24 10.95
N PRO A 119 -15.95 15.62 11.55
CA PRO A 119 -16.39 14.29 11.10
C PRO A 119 -16.74 14.34 9.60
N LEU A 120 -16.05 13.52 8.80
CA LEU A 120 -16.36 13.41 7.38
C LEU A 120 -17.79 12.87 7.24
N PRO A 121 -18.63 13.45 6.36
CA PRO A 121 -19.98 12.95 6.14
C PRO A 121 -19.90 11.54 5.59
N ILE A 122 -20.16 10.56 6.47
CA ILE A 122 -20.31 9.17 6.08
C ILE A 122 -21.72 8.98 5.54
N PHE A 123 -21.84 8.79 4.23
CA PHE A 123 -23.08 8.28 3.65
C PHE A 123 -23.16 6.78 4.00
N ALA A 124 -23.85 6.46 5.09
CA ALA A 124 -24.29 5.09 5.33
C ALA A 124 -25.40 4.79 4.32
N ASP A 125 -25.12 3.92 3.35
CA ASP A 125 -26.15 3.38 2.47
C ASP A 125 -27.14 2.57 3.32
N ARG A 126 -28.32 3.15 3.56
CA ARG A 126 -29.43 2.53 4.30
C ARG A 126 -30.28 1.61 3.43
N ARG A 127 -29.78 1.07 2.32
CA ARG A 127 -30.48 0.03 1.55
C ARG A 127 -29.98 -1.36 1.89
N ARG A 128 -30.50 -1.92 2.99
CA ARG A 128 -30.74 -3.37 3.18
C ARG A 128 -31.42 -3.57 4.55
N TYR A 129 -32.73 -3.41 4.56
CA TYR A 129 -33.67 -4.20 5.35
C TYR A 129 -34.79 -4.63 4.41
#